data_AF-A0A1I5EY34-F1
#
_entry.id   AF-A0A1I5EY34-F1
#
_cell.length_a   1.000
_cell.length_b   1.000
_cell.length_c   1.000
_cell.angle_alpha   90.00
_cell.angle_beta   90.00
_cell.angle_gamma   90.00
#
_symmetry.space_group_name_H-M   'P 1'
#
loop_
_entity.id
_entity.type
_entity.pdbx_description
1 polymer ?
#
loop_
_entity_poly.entity_id
_entity_poly.type
_entity_poly.pdbx_seq_one_letter_code
_entity_poly.pdbx_strand_id
1 'polypeptide(L)'
;MARRAPPNAFEGANSVILTPDHRFLFTTNGGDNSVSSFAVSADGKLTLLDATRTGNVVDGRSGSAKALAYSPSHGTLFVVHALGPDHLRLMSVDEAGMLTSRPERYTVNTMDKTDRVATMATLTPDEKFLVVGTTFDQRPQANPDGSPILWVDKNGAPHSIASNAPDPDGLIVFPVGAYGALGEPSFQDGGGGSPWNPQFLHQRPDHFLIGYAVGDGLAMARIGEDGSVSTGPITPIDTTGGKPSELCWLAISPDDRWAFATNFGYGYVTSFRIDGNTLTVAKDPACPKVPGDGTFRALNGTVSSGPGDNWLCPTGAYLYQLYPNASKLIGYAVRPDGALDEVTSVTTPYQSPQGLTGFWAGPPRRPAPRHRPGAPESTGAPGRPVGGGHGHRRPAVTVAQRTGEGLEAVLHERHQRRGQMPKRGRHESEDLEDYEVLDSADTLDGPPGDDPLDRGVVPPQRWSVAIAYGTTASEQEAGSLDRLSAAEEPDVTADLDDDEAGEFAWDENVTEAETSRYMGEDVSDPRAGRLVPAYTDLYEEGDAYLVVRDELVARDAGVDGGGASAEEAAIHVVSDDAGSSSGGREEDRAD
;
A
#
# COMPACT_ATOMS: atom_id res chain seq x y z
N MET A 1 -21.10 -23.05 10.09
CA MET A 1 -19.81 -22.93 9.36
C MET A 1 -19.62 -21.45 9.02
N ALA A 2 -18.65 -20.78 9.66
CA ALA A 2 -18.31 -19.40 9.33
C ALA A 2 -17.69 -19.34 7.93
N ARG A 3 -18.18 -18.45 7.06
CA ARG A 3 -17.71 -18.32 5.67
C ARG A 3 -16.33 -17.67 5.68
N ARG A 4 -15.31 -18.41 5.24
CA ARG A 4 -13.91 -17.99 5.05
C ARG A 4 -13.86 -16.88 3.99
N ALA A 5 -13.35 -15.69 4.31
CA ALA A 5 -12.91 -14.72 3.30
C ALA A 5 -11.58 -15.24 2.70
N PRO A 6 -11.42 -15.30 1.37
CA PRO A 6 -10.13 -15.68 0.79
C PRO A 6 -9.09 -14.57 1.09
N PRO A 7 -7.81 -14.92 1.31
CA PRO A 7 -6.75 -13.94 1.46
C PRO A 7 -6.68 -13.08 0.18
N ASN A 8 -6.52 -11.78 0.38
CA ASN A 8 -6.36 -10.83 -0.70
C ASN A 8 -5.06 -11.13 -1.46
N ALA A 9 -5.15 -11.38 -2.76
CA ALA A 9 -4.06 -11.96 -3.56
C ALA A 9 -2.86 -11.02 -3.83
N PHE A 10 -2.96 -9.73 -3.49
CA PHE A 10 -1.91 -8.73 -3.70
C PHE A 10 -1.81 -7.82 -2.47
N GLU A 11 -1.27 -8.34 -1.36
CA GLU A 11 -0.91 -7.50 -0.22
C GLU A 11 0.18 -6.49 -0.60
N GLY A 12 0.13 -5.30 -0.01
CA GLY A 12 1.11 -4.23 -0.16
C GLY A 12 1.83 -3.95 1.15
N ALA A 13 2.77 -3.00 1.16
CA ALA A 13 3.29 -2.41 2.39
C ALA A 13 2.52 -1.13 2.73
N ASN A 14 2.53 -0.70 3.98
CA ASN A 14 1.86 0.53 4.43
C ASN A 14 0.34 0.52 4.22
N SER A 15 -0.33 -0.64 4.39
CA SER A 15 -1.80 -0.70 4.42
C SER A 15 -2.39 0.04 5.62
N VAL A 16 -1.59 0.22 6.67
CA VAL A 16 -1.88 1.08 7.82
C VAL A 16 -0.68 1.99 8.09
N ILE A 17 -0.91 3.29 8.29
CA ILE A 17 0.14 4.28 8.56
C ILE A 17 -0.27 5.24 9.69
N LEU A 18 0.72 5.73 10.42
CA LEU A 18 0.58 6.82 11.40
C LEU A 18 1.09 8.12 10.81
N THR A 19 0.44 9.24 11.12
CA THR A 19 0.99 10.56 10.80
C THR A 19 2.26 10.82 11.61
N PRO A 20 3.23 11.61 11.11
CA PRO A 20 4.49 11.85 11.82
C PRO A 20 4.34 12.49 13.21
N ASP A 21 3.25 13.22 13.45
CA ASP A 21 2.89 13.81 14.75
C ASP A 21 2.10 12.86 15.66
N HIS A 22 1.83 11.64 15.19
CA HIS A 22 1.04 10.59 15.83
C HIS A 22 -0.37 11.04 16.23
N ARG A 23 -0.96 12.01 15.53
CA ARG A 23 -2.34 12.46 15.77
C ARG A 23 -3.37 11.59 15.06
N PHE A 24 -3.04 11.08 13.89
CA PHE A 24 -3.95 10.28 13.08
C PHE A 24 -3.32 8.97 12.63
N LEU A 25 -4.19 7.97 12.44
CA LEU A 25 -3.87 6.70 11.81
C LEU A 25 -4.81 6.51 10.63
N PHE A 26 -4.26 6.10 9.48
CA PHE A 26 -5.01 5.79 8.28
C PHE A 26 -4.86 4.31 7.93
N THR A 27 -5.93 3.67 7.47
CA THR A 27 -5.89 2.27 7.01
C THR A 27 -6.70 2.10 5.74
N THR A 28 -6.21 1.32 4.79
CA THR A 28 -6.99 0.88 3.64
C THR A 28 -7.97 -0.20 4.06
N ASN A 29 -9.18 -0.13 3.52
CA ASN A 29 -10.20 -1.16 3.64
C ASN A 29 -10.23 -1.91 2.31
N GLY A 30 -9.39 -2.93 2.22
CA GLY A 30 -9.20 -3.69 1.00
C GLY A 30 -10.44 -4.46 0.52
N GLY A 31 -11.51 -4.56 1.31
CA GLY A 31 -12.75 -5.25 0.94
C GLY A 31 -13.67 -4.40 0.04
N ASP A 32 -13.78 -3.10 0.31
CA ASP A 32 -14.76 -2.21 -0.32
C ASP A 32 -14.13 -0.98 -1.03
N ASN A 33 -12.79 -0.93 -1.09
CA ASN A 33 -12.05 0.22 -1.57
C ASN A 33 -12.42 1.50 -0.82
N SER A 34 -12.24 1.51 0.49
CA SER A 34 -12.29 2.74 1.29
C SER A 34 -11.03 2.94 2.13
N VAL A 35 -10.91 4.10 2.75
CA VAL A 35 -9.88 4.42 3.72
C VAL A 35 -10.54 4.90 4.98
N SER A 36 -10.15 4.34 6.13
CA SER A 36 -10.58 4.80 7.44
C SER A 36 -9.52 5.68 8.08
N SER A 37 -9.96 6.76 8.73
CA SER A 37 -9.15 7.69 9.52
C SER A 37 -9.51 7.56 11.00
N PHE A 38 -8.50 7.52 11.86
CA PHE A 38 -8.64 7.43 13.30
C PHE A 38 -7.86 8.53 14.00
N ALA A 39 -8.43 9.14 15.03
CA ALA A 39 -7.67 9.91 16.01
C ALA A 39 -6.89 8.95 16.90
N VAL A 40 -5.64 9.29 17.18
CA VAL A 40 -4.75 8.56 18.07
C VAL A 40 -4.58 9.39 19.33
N SER A 41 -5.00 8.84 20.46
CA SER A 41 -4.79 9.48 21.77
C SER A 41 -3.40 9.17 22.33
N ALA A 42 -3.00 9.89 23.38
CA ALA A 42 -1.64 9.82 23.94
C ALA A 42 -1.25 8.43 24.48
N ASP A 43 -2.22 7.58 24.81
CA ASP A 43 -2.01 6.18 25.24
C ASP A 43 -2.13 5.18 24.07
N GLY A 44 -2.28 5.66 22.84
CA GLY A 44 -2.43 4.85 21.64
C GLY A 44 -3.87 4.38 21.37
N LYS A 45 -4.87 4.76 22.19
CA LYS A 45 -6.27 4.41 21.89
C LYS A 45 -6.75 5.13 20.64
N LEU A 46 -7.37 4.36 19.73
CA LEU A 46 -7.92 4.85 18.48
C LEU A 46 -9.40 5.24 18.61
N THR A 47 -9.80 6.29 17.90
CA THR A 47 -11.21 6.68 17.72
C THR A 47 -11.47 6.90 16.24
N LEU A 48 -12.40 6.16 15.64
CA LEU A 48 -12.78 6.34 14.24
C LEU A 48 -13.31 7.75 14.03
N LEU A 49 -12.75 8.45 13.05
CA LEU A 49 -13.15 9.80 12.65
C LEU A 49 -13.97 9.74 11.36
N ASP A 50 -13.48 8.97 10.39
CA ASP A 50 -14.04 8.96 9.05
C ASP A 50 -13.77 7.62 8.33
N ALA A 51 -14.59 7.31 7.33
CA ALA A 51 -14.41 6.22 6.40
C ALA A 51 -14.88 6.66 5.01
N THR A 52 -13.94 6.88 4.09
CA THR A 52 -14.23 7.48 2.78
C THR A 52 -13.80 6.53 1.66
N ARG A 53 -14.69 6.34 0.67
CA ARG A 53 -14.40 5.51 -0.51
C ARG A 53 -13.30 6.09 -1.39
N THR A 54 -12.47 5.20 -1.93
CA THR A 54 -11.40 5.47 -2.88
C THR A 54 -11.59 4.65 -4.15
N GLY A 55 -11.24 5.21 -5.31
CA GLY A 55 -11.24 4.46 -6.56
C GLY A 55 -12.62 3.92 -6.99
N ASN A 56 -12.59 2.80 -7.72
CA ASN A 56 -13.79 2.22 -8.35
C ASN A 56 -14.55 1.30 -7.39
N VAL A 57 -15.88 1.25 -7.57
CA VAL A 57 -16.75 0.27 -6.91
C VAL A 57 -16.30 -1.13 -7.30
N VAL A 58 -16.27 -2.04 -6.32
CA VAL A 58 -15.86 -3.43 -6.51
C VAL A 58 -17.05 -4.36 -6.30
N ASP A 59 -17.39 -5.10 -7.35
CA ASP A 59 -18.39 -6.17 -7.29
C ASP A 59 -17.69 -7.43 -6.74
N GLY A 60 -17.60 -7.58 -5.42
CA GLY A 60 -16.96 -8.76 -4.81
C GLY A 60 -16.46 -8.55 -3.38
N ARG A 61 -15.68 -9.51 -2.89
CA ARG A 61 -15.14 -9.53 -1.50
C ARG A 61 -13.76 -8.91 -1.33
N SER A 62 -13.11 -8.48 -2.42
CA SER A 62 -11.77 -7.89 -2.37
C SER A 62 -11.63 -6.80 -3.41
N GLY A 63 -11.49 -5.57 -2.94
CA GLY A 63 -11.01 -4.44 -3.72
C GLY A 63 -9.50 -4.39 -3.87
N SER A 64 -9.06 -3.32 -4.53
CA SER A 64 -7.68 -3.09 -4.97
C SER A 64 -6.92 -2.08 -4.13
N ALA A 65 -7.52 -1.31 -3.22
CA ALA A 65 -6.78 -0.42 -2.30
C ALA A 65 -5.90 -1.23 -1.34
N LYS A 66 -4.59 -0.91 -1.26
CA LYS A 66 -3.60 -1.72 -0.49
C LYS A 66 -2.52 -0.95 0.24
N ALA A 67 -2.15 0.25 -0.19
CA ALA A 67 -1.07 0.99 0.45
C ALA A 67 -1.38 2.47 0.53
N LEU A 68 -0.78 3.13 1.52
CA LEU A 68 -0.94 4.55 1.79
C LEU A 68 0.43 5.23 1.85
N ALA A 69 0.47 6.48 1.39
CA ALA A 69 1.52 7.42 1.70
C ALA A 69 0.88 8.76 2.06
N TYR A 70 1.35 9.41 3.13
CA TYR A 70 0.80 10.69 3.57
C TYR A 70 1.84 11.81 3.44
N SER A 71 1.42 12.92 2.85
CA SER A 71 2.18 14.17 2.77
C SER A 71 1.60 15.18 3.78
N PRO A 72 2.25 15.35 4.94
CA PRO A 72 1.87 16.36 5.92
C PRO A 72 1.91 17.78 5.36
N SER A 73 2.90 18.12 4.53
CA SER A 73 3.06 19.49 4.05
C SER A 73 1.94 19.93 3.11
N HIS A 74 1.32 18.98 2.41
CA HIS A 74 0.20 19.21 1.50
C HIS A 74 -1.15 18.77 2.06
N GLY A 75 -1.20 18.15 3.24
CA GLY A 75 -2.41 17.53 3.78
C GLY A 75 -3.02 16.51 2.81
N THR A 76 -2.19 15.75 2.09
CA THR A 76 -2.63 14.85 1.02
C THR A 76 -2.29 13.41 1.35
N LEU A 77 -3.29 12.53 1.29
CA LEU A 77 -3.14 11.09 1.41
C LEU A 77 -3.20 10.47 0.01
N PHE A 78 -2.14 9.76 -0.36
CA PHE A 78 -2.05 8.97 -1.57
C PHE A 78 -2.49 7.54 -1.27
N VAL A 79 -3.45 7.05 -2.03
CA VAL A 79 -4.00 5.70 -1.90
C VAL A 79 -3.60 4.89 -3.13
N VAL A 80 -2.82 3.84 -2.90
CA VAL A 80 -2.36 2.93 -3.94
C VAL A 80 -3.35 1.80 -4.08
N HIS A 81 -3.84 1.64 -5.29
CA HIS A 81 -4.61 0.51 -5.76
C HIS A 81 -3.68 -0.43 -6.53
N ALA A 82 -3.66 -1.71 -6.15
CA ALA A 82 -2.86 -2.73 -6.81
C ALA A 82 -3.25 -2.93 -8.27
N LEU A 83 -4.52 -2.68 -8.62
CA LEU A 83 -5.09 -2.89 -9.95
C LEU A 83 -5.60 -1.57 -10.55
N GLY A 84 -5.30 -1.39 -11.83
CA GLY A 84 -5.55 -0.17 -12.58
C GLY A 84 -6.87 -0.07 -13.33
N PRO A 85 -7.00 0.97 -14.19
CA PRO A 85 -5.97 1.96 -14.52
C PRO A 85 -5.75 3.01 -13.43
N ASP A 86 -6.68 3.17 -12.49
CA ASP A 86 -6.63 4.20 -11.44
C ASP A 86 -5.80 3.74 -10.22
N HIS A 87 -4.52 3.46 -10.45
CA HIS A 87 -3.60 2.92 -9.46
C HIS A 87 -3.31 3.89 -8.30
N LEU A 88 -3.33 5.19 -8.55
CA LEU A 88 -3.19 6.19 -7.48
C LEU A 88 -4.43 7.08 -7.44
N ARG A 89 -5.03 7.15 -6.26
CA ARG A 89 -6.12 8.07 -5.90
C ARG A 89 -5.64 8.95 -4.77
N LEU A 90 -6.13 10.19 -4.75
CA LEU A 90 -5.75 11.16 -3.72
C LEU A 90 -6.94 11.46 -2.82
N MET A 91 -6.65 11.78 -1.56
CA MET A 91 -7.60 12.33 -0.61
C MET A 91 -6.97 13.55 0.06
N SER A 92 -7.76 14.60 0.28
CA SER A 92 -7.39 15.68 1.18
C SER A 92 -7.66 15.24 2.62
N VAL A 93 -6.75 15.59 3.53
CA VAL A 93 -6.88 15.38 4.97
C VAL A 93 -6.94 16.75 5.63
N ASP A 94 -8.03 17.04 6.33
CA ASP A 94 -8.17 18.32 7.04
C ASP A 94 -7.49 18.30 8.44
N GLU A 95 -7.55 19.44 9.15
CA GLU A 95 -6.94 19.57 10.48
C GLU A 95 -7.55 18.64 11.55
N ALA A 96 -8.77 18.17 11.33
CA ALA A 96 -9.50 17.25 12.18
C ALA A 96 -9.25 15.78 11.80
N GLY A 97 -8.55 15.51 10.70
CA GLY A 97 -8.28 14.17 10.19
C GLY A 97 -9.40 13.60 9.33
N MET A 98 -10.36 14.42 8.91
CA MET A 98 -11.43 14.01 7.99
C MET A 98 -10.88 13.89 6.57
N LEU A 99 -11.42 12.93 5.82
CA LEU A 99 -10.98 12.61 4.47
C LEU A 99 -11.94 13.20 3.45
N THR A 100 -11.39 13.71 2.35
CA THR A 100 -12.19 14.12 1.19
C THR A 100 -11.56 13.58 -0.08
N SER A 101 -12.28 12.71 -0.79
CA SER A 101 -11.80 12.14 -2.05
C SER A 101 -11.59 13.20 -3.10
N ARG A 102 -10.47 13.07 -3.81
CA ARG A 102 -10.10 13.95 -4.91
C ARG A 102 -10.38 13.28 -6.27
N PRO A 103 -10.76 14.05 -7.30
CA PRO A 103 -11.08 13.50 -8.63
C PRO A 103 -9.86 12.97 -9.39
N GLU A 104 -8.65 13.40 -9.02
CA GLU A 104 -7.39 13.00 -9.64
C GLU A 104 -7.20 11.48 -9.59
N ARG A 105 -6.66 10.95 -10.70
CA ARG A 105 -6.34 9.54 -10.90
C ARG A 105 -5.06 9.44 -11.70
N TYR A 106 -4.18 8.54 -11.28
CA TYR A 106 -2.93 8.30 -11.98
C TYR A 106 -2.71 6.80 -12.15
N THR A 107 -1.95 6.44 -13.17
CA THR A 107 -1.68 5.06 -13.54
C THR A 107 -0.20 4.76 -13.51
N VAL A 108 0.14 3.53 -13.15
CA VAL A 108 1.50 2.98 -13.34
C VAL A 108 1.62 2.18 -14.64
N ASN A 109 0.55 2.09 -15.42
CA ASN A 109 0.56 1.44 -16.73
C ASN A 109 1.39 2.24 -17.73
N THR A 110 2.00 1.53 -18.68
CA THR A 110 2.54 2.12 -19.91
C THR A 110 1.53 1.93 -21.05
N MET A 111 1.86 2.41 -22.24
CA MET A 111 1.04 2.20 -23.43
C MET A 111 0.88 0.71 -23.79
N ASP A 112 1.92 -0.09 -23.54
CA ASP A 112 1.98 -1.51 -23.87
C ASP A 112 1.69 -2.44 -22.68
N LYS A 113 1.81 -1.94 -21.45
CA LYS A 113 1.56 -2.69 -20.21
C LYS A 113 0.37 -2.09 -19.47
N THR A 114 -0.82 -2.60 -19.76
CA THR A 114 -2.10 -2.03 -19.29
C THR A 114 -2.71 -2.76 -18.09
N ASP A 115 -2.08 -3.83 -17.61
CA ASP A 115 -2.57 -4.68 -16.50
C ASP A 115 -1.49 -4.85 -15.42
N ARG A 116 -0.67 -3.81 -15.20
CA ARG A 116 0.40 -3.88 -14.20
C ARG A 116 -0.18 -3.98 -12.78
N VAL A 117 0.64 -4.51 -11.87
CA VAL A 117 0.28 -4.65 -10.46
C VAL A 117 1.19 -3.76 -9.61
N ALA A 118 0.61 -2.69 -9.06
CA ALA A 118 1.28 -1.80 -8.10
C ALA A 118 1.37 -2.45 -6.71
N THR A 119 2.40 -2.05 -5.94
CA THR A 119 2.70 -2.68 -4.64
C THR A 119 2.52 -1.72 -3.48
N MET A 120 3.32 -0.66 -3.47
CA MET A 120 3.24 0.43 -2.50
C MET A 120 3.76 1.74 -3.11
N ALA A 121 3.56 2.84 -2.38
CA ALA A 121 4.15 4.13 -2.70
C ALA A 121 4.87 4.71 -1.47
N THR A 122 5.96 5.41 -1.71
CA THR A 122 6.71 6.15 -0.67
C THR A 122 7.03 7.54 -1.17
N LEU A 123 7.01 8.53 -0.29
CA LEU A 123 7.43 9.89 -0.62
C LEU A 123 8.93 10.04 -0.40
N THR A 124 9.59 10.84 -1.22
CA THR A 124 10.90 11.37 -0.84
C THR A 124 10.76 12.17 0.46
N PRO A 125 11.78 12.21 1.32
CA PRO A 125 11.71 12.95 2.59
C PRO A 125 11.44 14.45 2.44
N ASP A 126 11.74 15.03 1.27
CA ASP A 126 11.41 16.42 0.93
C ASP A 126 10.05 16.58 0.23
N GLU A 127 9.29 15.49 0.11
CA GLU A 127 7.96 15.38 -0.49
C GLU A 127 7.87 15.86 -1.95
N LYS A 128 9.00 15.92 -2.68
CA LYS A 128 9.03 16.31 -4.09
C LYS A 128 8.65 15.20 -5.06
N PHE A 129 8.82 13.95 -4.67
CA PHE A 129 8.51 12.80 -5.52
C PHE A 129 7.77 11.72 -4.74
N LEU A 130 6.82 11.08 -5.41
CA LEU A 130 6.19 9.84 -4.98
C LEU A 130 6.77 8.70 -5.82
N VAL A 131 7.42 7.73 -5.17
CA VAL A 131 8.02 6.55 -5.79
C VAL A 131 7.13 5.35 -5.56
N VAL A 132 6.77 4.66 -6.63
CA VAL A 132 5.83 3.52 -6.63
C VAL A 132 6.55 2.26 -7.11
N GLY A 133 6.44 1.19 -6.34
CA GLY A 133 6.92 -0.14 -6.73
C GLY A 133 5.89 -0.90 -7.56
N THR A 134 6.36 -1.82 -8.39
CA THR A 134 5.50 -2.75 -9.13
C THR A 134 6.01 -4.18 -8.98
N THR A 135 5.09 -5.14 -9.02
CA THR A 135 5.48 -6.55 -8.93
C THR A 135 5.35 -7.27 -10.27
N PHE A 136 4.31 -6.98 -11.05
CA PHE A 136 4.04 -7.63 -12.32
C PHE A 136 3.65 -6.63 -13.40
N ASP A 137 4.02 -6.92 -14.65
CA ASP A 137 3.61 -6.16 -15.83
C ASP A 137 2.24 -6.58 -16.38
N GLN A 138 1.75 -7.73 -15.91
CA GLN A 138 0.40 -8.25 -16.16
C GLN A 138 -0.03 -9.12 -14.97
N ARG A 139 -1.33 -9.29 -14.72
CA ARG A 139 -1.77 -10.22 -13.66
C ARG A 139 -1.35 -11.67 -13.95
N PRO A 140 -0.87 -12.41 -12.95
CA PRO A 140 -0.57 -13.83 -13.11
C PRO A 140 -1.85 -14.62 -13.41
N GLN A 141 -1.77 -15.52 -14.39
CA GLN A 141 -2.76 -16.58 -14.56
C GLN A 141 -2.45 -17.72 -13.59
N ALA A 142 -3.43 -18.60 -13.32
CA ALA A 142 -3.22 -19.76 -12.46
C ALA A 142 -3.06 -21.05 -13.28
N ASN A 143 -2.16 -21.92 -12.85
CA ASN A 143 -2.10 -23.33 -13.23
C ASN A 143 -3.35 -24.07 -12.72
N PRO A 144 -3.62 -25.30 -13.21
CA PRO A 144 -4.74 -26.12 -12.71
C PRO A 144 -4.69 -26.43 -11.21
N ASP A 145 -3.50 -26.41 -10.60
CA ASP A 145 -3.31 -26.58 -9.15
C ASP A 145 -3.45 -25.27 -8.35
N GLY A 146 -3.77 -24.16 -9.02
CA GLY A 146 -3.93 -22.84 -8.44
C GLY A 146 -2.63 -22.04 -8.28
N SER A 147 -1.46 -22.63 -8.56
CA SER A 147 -0.20 -21.90 -8.49
C SER A 147 -0.11 -20.85 -9.62
N PRO A 148 0.44 -19.66 -9.37
CA PRO A 148 0.52 -18.62 -10.40
C PRO A 148 1.59 -18.91 -11.44
N ILE A 149 1.29 -18.55 -12.69
CA ILE A 149 2.17 -18.65 -13.84
C ILE A 149 2.94 -17.33 -13.97
N LEU A 150 4.23 -17.39 -13.66
CA LEU A 150 5.12 -16.22 -13.74
C LEU A 150 5.87 -16.11 -15.08
N TRP A 151 5.84 -17.16 -15.89
CA TRP A 151 6.51 -17.24 -17.17
C TRP A 151 5.49 -17.55 -18.26
N VAL A 152 5.30 -16.61 -19.18
CA VAL A 152 4.38 -16.74 -20.31
C VAL A 152 5.17 -16.88 -21.61
N ASP A 153 4.59 -17.55 -22.60
CA ASP A 153 5.15 -17.50 -23.95
C ASP A 153 4.87 -16.13 -24.57
N LYS A 154 5.93 -15.43 -25.00
CA LYS A 154 5.83 -14.21 -25.78
C LYS A 154 6.69 -14.37 -27.01
N ASN A 155 6.06 -14.48 -28.17
CA ASN A 155 6.70 -14.69 -29.47
C ASN A 155 7.59 -15.95 -29.53
N GLY A 156 7.16 -17.06 -28.90
CA GLY A 156 7.88 -18.33 -28.91
C GLY A 156 9.06 -18.41 -27.93
N ALA A 157 9.15 -17.47 -27.00
CA ALA A 157 10.18 -17.44 -25.95
C ALA A 157 9.55 -17.24 -24.56
N PRO A 158 10.11 -17.86 -23.51
CA PRO A 158 9.69 -17.59 -22.13
C PRO A 158 9.92 -16.12 -21.76
N HIS A 159 8.88 -15.48 -21.26
CA HIS A 159 8.90 -14.10 -20.81
C HIS A 159 8.38 -14.06 -19.37
N SER A 160 9.20 -13.50 -18.48
CA SER A 160 8.78 -13.25 -17.10
C SER A 160 7.73 -12.15 -17.10
N ILE A 161 6.65 -12.34 -16.34
CA ILE A 161 5.67 -11.27 -16.09
C ILE A 161 6.08 -10.35 -14.94
N ALA A 162 7.16 -10.69 -14.21
CA ALA A 162 7.72 -9.83 -13.18
C ALA A 162 8.13 -8.49 -13.80
N SER A 163 7.65 -7.39 -13.22
CA SER A 163 8.02 -6.07 -13.69
C SER A 163 9.52 -5.83 -13.52
N ASN A 164 10.08 -4.90 -14.27
CA ASN A 164 11.50 -4.62 -14.34
C ASN A 164 12.39 -5.74 -14.96
N ALA A 165 11.80 -6.86 -15.40
CA ALA A 165 12.54 -8.04 -15.86
C ALA A 165 11.88 -8.64 -17.11
N PRO A 166 12.30 -8.28 -18.33
CA PRO A 166 13.60 -7.66 -18.67
C PRO A 166 13.59 -6.13 -18.83
N ASP A 167 12.42 -5.49 -18.80
CA ASP A 167 12.30 -4.08 -19.20
C ASP A 167 12.65 -3.14 -18.03
N PRO A 168 13.52 -2.14 -18.18
CA PRO A 168 13.98 -1.30 -17.07
C PRO A 168 12.97 -0.19 -16.67
N ASP A 169 11.76 -0.58 -16.26
CA ASP A 169 10.61 0.32 -16.04
C ASP A 169 9.75 0.00 -14.80
N GLY A 170 10.32 -0.74 -13.84
CA GLY A 170 9.60 -1.27 -12.68
C GLY A 170 9.38 -0.29 -11.53
N LEU A 171 10.09 0.83 -11.49
CA LEU A 171 9.87 1.90 -10.53
C LEU A 171 9.24 3.11 -11.22
N ILE A 172 8.13 3.62 -10.68
CA ILE A 172 7.46 4.79 -11.22
C ILE A 172 7.67 5.96 -10.27
N VAL A 173 8.15 7.08 -10.81
CA VAL A 173 8.40 8.30 -10.05
C VAL A 173 7.48 9.40 -10.54
N PHE A 174 6.60 9.87 -9.67
CA PHE A 174 5.72 11.00 -9.92
C PHE A 174 6.28 12.25 -9.24
N PRO A 175 6.49 13.36 -9.96
CA PRO A 175 6.69 14.66 -9.33
C PRO A 175 5.46 15.05 -8.51
N VAL A 176 5.68 15.54 -7.30
CA VAL A 176 4.63 16.07 -6.42
C VAL A 176 4.60 17.58 -6.59
N GLY A 177 3.51 18.08 -7.15
CA GLY A 177 3.25 19.49 -7.38
C GLY A 177 2.51 20.17 -6.23
N ALA A 178 2.00 21.37 -6.53
CA ALA A 178 1.23 22.15 -5.56
C ALA A 178 0.04 21.35 -5.00
N TYR A 179 -0.21 21.49 -3.70
CA TYR A 179 -1.29 20.79 -2.98
C TYR A 179 -1.22 19.25 -3.13
N GLY A 180 -0.03 18.69 -3.35
CA GLY A 180 0.16 17.24 -3.45
C GLY A 180 -0.35 16.61 -4.74
N ALA A 181 -0.75 17.39 -5.76
CA ALA A 181 -1.13 16.85 -7.06
C ALA A 181 0.08 16.20 -7.75
N LEU A 182 -0.09 15.04 -8.37
CA LEU A 182 1.01 14.36 -9.08
C LEU A 182 1.13 14.89 -10.52
N GLY A 183 2.37 15.02 -10.99
CA GLY A 183 2.73 15.33 -12.37
C GLY A 183 2.85 14.08 -13.25
N GLU A 184 3.35 14.27 -14.47
CA GLU A 184 3.60 13.16 -15.40
C GLU A 184 4.61 12.15 -14.80
N PRO A 185 4.30 10.84 -14.84
CA PRO A 185 5.20 9.82 -14.33
C PRO A 185 6.45 9.68 -15.20
N SER A 186 7.56 9.38 -14.54
CA SER A 186 8.73 8.80 -15.20
C SER A 186 8.90 7.34 -14.77
N PHE A 187 9.33 6.50 -15.72
CA PHE A 187 9.55 5.07 -15.52
C PHE A 187 11.04 4.82 -15.43
N GLN A 188 11.47 4.20 -14.33
CA GLN A 188 12.86 4.07 -13.94
C GLN A 188 13.25 2.60 -13.80
N ASP A 189 14.53 2.32 -14.06
CA ASP A 189 15.10 1.01 -13.83
C ASP A 189 15.20 0.71 -12.33
N GLY A 190 14.37 -0.22 -11.88
CA GLY A 190 14.41 -0.79 -10.54
C GLY A 190 15.59 -1.72 -10.31
N GLY A 191 16.43 -2.04 -11.30
CA GLY A 191 17.65 -2.86 -11.16
C GLY A 191 17.43 -4.39 -11.07
N GLY A 192 16.18 -4.86 -10.97
CA GLY A 192 15.85 -6.29 -10.97
C GLY A 192 14.36 -6.56 -10.79
N GLY A 193 13.98 -7.83 -10.98
CA GLY A 193 12.57 -8.24 -11.10
C GLY A 193 11.72 -7.98 -9.85
N SER A 194 10.54 -7.40 -10.06
CA SER A 194 9.55 -7.06 -9.03
C SER A 194 10.10 -6.14 -7.92
N PRO A 195 10.50 -4.89 -8.24
CA PRO A 195 10.86 -3.90 -7.22
C PRO A 195 9.62 -3.53 -6.38
N TRP A 196 9.51 -4.14 -5.20
CA TRP A 196 8.26 -4.26 -4.45
C TRP A 196 8.16 -3.26 -3.29
N ASN A 197 9.22 -3.04 -2.49
CA ASN A 197 9.22 -2.07 -1.37
C ASN A 197 10.36 -1.06 -1.50
N PRO A 198 10.14 0.09 -2.16
CA PRO A 198 11.05 1.22 -2.05
C PRO A 198 10.89 1.93 -0.70
N GLN A 199 11.97 2.09 0.06
CA GLN A 199 11.95 2.75 1.38
C GLN A 199 13.20 3.63 1.60
N PHE A 200 12.98 4.92 1.88
CA PHE A 200 14.05 5.90 2.06
C PHE A 200 14.83 5.68 3.36
N LEU A 201 16.14 5.94 3.30
CA LEU A 201 17.00 6.03 4.46
C LEU A 201 16.67 7.29 5.27
N HIS A 202 16.85 7.21 6.59
CA HIS A 202 16.46 8.26 7.53
C HIS A 202 17.48 9.42 7.56
N GLN A 203 18.76 9.12 7.50
CA GLN A 203 19.88 10.09 7.59
C GLN A 203 20.43 10.49 6.22
N ARG A 204 20.08 9.76 5.16
CA ARG A 204 20.48 10.02 3.77
C ARG A 204 19.24 10.12 2.87
N PRO A 205 18.60 11.29 2.81
CA PRO A 205 17.26 11.41 2.24
C PRO A 205 17.19 11.23 0.72
N ASP A 206 18.33 11.24 0.01
CA ASP A 206 18.42 10.95 -1.42
C ASP A 206 18.67 9.45 -1.72
N HIS A 207 18.85 8.62 -0.69
CA HIS A 207 19.09 7.18 -0.81
C HIS A 207 17.91 6.38 -0.27
N PHE A 208 17.61 5.26 -0.92
CA PHE A 208 16.55 4.35 -0.53
C PHE A 208 16.94 2.90 -0.82
N LEU A 209 16.29 1.96 -0.13
CA LEU A 209 16.41 0.54 -0.40
C LEU A 209 15.25 0.06 -1.24
N ILE A 210 15.48 -0.97 -2.05
CA ILE A 210 14.46 -1.67 -2.82
C ILE A 210 14.49 -3.15 -2.44
N GLY A 211 13.35 -3.67 -1.98
CA GLY A 211 13.12 -5.11 -1.82
C GLY A 211 12.56 -5.72 -3.09
N TYR A 212 13.07 -6.90 -3.46
CA TYR A 212 12.69 -7.58 -4.70
C TYR A 212 11.99 -8.90 -4.44
N ALA A 213 10.70 -8.97 -4.79
CA ALA A 213 9.92 -10.18 -4.61
C ALA A 213 10.45 -11.34 -5.47
N VAL A 214 10.83 -11.03 -6.73
CA VAL A 214 11.36 -12.03 -7.68
C VAL A 214 12.89 -11.95 -7.79
N GLY A 215 13.48 -10.78 -7.58
CA GLY A 215 14.94 -10.59 -7.60
C GLY A 215 15.68 -11.21 -6.40
N ASP A 216 14.99 -11.61 -5.33
CA ASP A 216 15.53 -12.33 -4.17
C ASP A 216 16.65 -11.60 -3.42
N GLY A 217 16.41 -10.34 -3.06
CA GLY A 217 17.43 -9.56 -2.35
C GLY A 217 17.03 -8.12 -2.08
N LEU A 218 18.05 -7.33 -1.72
CA LEU A 218 17.96 -5.89 -1.53
C LEU A 218 18.94 -5.16 -2.43
N ALA A 219 18.56 -3.99 -2.94
CA ALA A 219 19.49 -3.06 -3.57
C ALA A 219 19.41 -1.69 -2.92
N MET A 220 20.52 -0.95 -2.99
CA MET A 220 20.58 0.47 -2.66
C MET A 220 20.32 1.24 -3.94
N ALA A 221 19.44 2.22 -3.88
CA ALA A 221 19.17 3.15 -4.96
C ALA A 221 19.32 4.60 -4.49
N ARG A 222 19.48 5.51 -5.45
CA ARG A 222 19.58 6.94 -5.22
C ARG A 222 18.68 7.68 -6.20
N ILE A 223 17.94 8.66 -5.69
CA ILE A 223 17.12 9.56 -6.51
C ILE A 223 17.86 10.90 -6.70
N GLY A 224 17.91 11.38 -7.94
CA GLY A 224 18.47 12.67 -8.32
C GLY A 224 17.49 13.82 -8.02
N GLU A 225 17.99 15.05 -8.07
CA GLU A 225 17.17 16.26 -7.88
C GLU A 225 16.06 16.41 -8.94
N ASP A 226 16.25 15.79 -10.11
CA ASP A 226 15.30 15.75 -11.23
C ASP A 226 14.34 14.55 -11.18
N GLY A 227 14.45 13.69 -10.17
CA GLY A 227 13.65 12.47 -10.01
C GLY A 227 14.20 11.24 -10.74
N SER A 228 15.35 11.35 -11.42
CA SER A 228 16.02 10.19 -12.03
C SER A 228 16.52 9.21 -10.95
N VAL A 229 16.40 7.91 -11.20
CA VAL A 229 16.83 6.87 -10.24
C VAL A 229 18.05 6.15 -10.77
N SER A 230 19.03 5.93 -9.89
CA SER A 230 20.17 5.06 -10.12
C SER A 230 20.17 3.93 -9.10
N THR A 231 20.20 2.69 -9.58
CA THR A 231 20.08 1.49 -8.75
C THR A 231 21.38 0.70 -8.74
N GLY A 232 21.87 0.35 -7.55
CA GLY A 232 23.02 -0.52 -7.35
C GLY A 232 22.67 -1.99 -7.59
N PRO A 233 23.66 -2.90 -7.54
CA PRO A 233 23.41 -4.32 -7.71
C PRO A 233 22.56 -4.89 -6.55
N ILE A 234 21.74 -5.89 -6.86
CA ILE A 234 21.05 -6.68 -5.84
C ILE A 234 22.09 -7.42 -4.99
N THR A 235 21.95 -7.28 -3.68
CA THR A 235 22.59 -8.12 -2.66
C THR A 235 21.68 -9.33 -2.42
N PRO A 236 22.02 -10.51 -2.98
CA PRO A 236 21.13 -11.66 -2.96
C PRO A 236 21.12 -12.34 -1.59
N ILE A 237 19.99 -12.95 -1.26
CA ILE A 237 19.84 -13.85 -0.12
C ILE A 237 20.18 -15.31 -0.49
N ASP A 238 20.26 -16.20 0.50
CA ASP A 238 20.31 -17.64 0.25
C ASP A 238 18.97 -18.11 -0.33
N THR A 239 19.01 -18.58 -1.58
CA THR A 239 17.84 -19.06 -2.32
C THR A 239 17.82 -20.57 -2.52
N THR A 240 18.61 -21.32 -1.74
CA THR A 240 18.62 -22.80 -1.79
C THR A 240 17.27 -23.44 -1.49
N GLY A 241 16.36 -22.70 -0.82
CA GLY A 241 14.97 -23.09 -0.60
C GLY A 241 14.06 -23.01 -1.85
N GLY A 242 14.56 -22.51 -2.98
CA GLY A 242 13.82 -22.37 -4.25
C GLY A 242 13.39 -20.93 -4.54
N LYS A 243 13.33 -20.58 -5.82
CA LYS A 243 13.02 -19.23 -6.31
C LYS A 243 11.60 -19.12 -6.88
N PRO A 244 10.95 -17.95 -6.80
CA PRO A 244 11.38 -16.79 -6.02
C PRO A 244 11.15 -16.99 -4.52
N SER A 245 11.89 -16.26 -3.70
CA SER A 245 11.81 -16.20 -2.24
C SER A 245 10.72 -15.26 -1.73
N GLU A 246 10.24 -14.35 -2.59
CA GLU A 246 9.25 -13.32 -2.25
C GLU A 246 9.75 -12.38 -1.15
N LEU A 247 10.92 -11.77 -1.35
CA LEU A 247 11.43 -10.74 -0.44
C LEU A 247 10.68 -9.42 -0.67
N CYS A 248 9.71 -9.14 0.20
CA CYS A 248 8.72 -8.08 -0.02
C CYS A 248 8.88 -6.92 0.98
N TRP A 249 8.54 -7.10 2.26
CA TRP A 249 8.50 -5.99 3.23
C TRP A 249 9.86 -5.68 3.87
N LEU A 250 10.10 -4.40 4.16
CA LEU A 250 11.34 -3.88 4.73
C LEU A 250 11.08 -2.96 5.94
N ALA A 251 11.97 -3.04 6.92
CA ALA A 251 12.17 -1.99 7.92
C ALA A 251 13.64 -1.59 8.00
N ILE A 252 13.88 -0.27 8.09
CA ILE A 252 15.22 0.32 8.15
C ILE A 252 15.43 0.93 9.53
N SER A 253 16.57 0.63 10.15
CA SER A 253 16.91 1.17 11.46
C SER A 253 17.06 2.70 11.43
N PRO A 254 16.65 3.42 12.49
CA PRO A 254 16.69 4.89 12.53
C PRO A 254 18.07 5.52 12.26
N ASP A 255 19.12 4.74 12.49
CA ASP A 255 20.52 5.10 12.30
C ASP A 255 21.10 4.65 10.94
N ASP A 256 20.26 4.14 10.03
CA ASP A 256 20.63 3.61 8.71
C ASP A 256 21.73 2.54 8.73
N ARG A 257 21.83 1.74 9.79
CA ARG A 257 22.81 0.64 9.87
C ARG A 257 22.24 -0.71 9.48
N TRP A 258 20.95 -0.92 9.68
CA TRP A 258 20.30 -2.20 9.48
C TRP A 258 19.07 -2.06 8.59
N ALA A 259 18.89 -3.04 7.71
CA ALA A 259 17.60 -3.30 7.09
C ALA A 259 17.17 -4.73 7.43
N PHE A 260 15.88 -4.90 7.72
CA PHE A 260 15.25 -6.19 7.99
C PHE A 260 14.26 -6.45 6.87
N ALA A 261 14.48 -7.50 6.10
CA ALA A 261 13.67 -7.85 4.96
C ALA A 261 12.93 -9.15 5.19
N THR A 262 11.65 -9.14 4.90
CA THR A 262 10.78 -10.29 5.07
C THR A 262 10.86 -11.21 3.86
N ASN A 263 11.19 -12.49 4.07
CA ASN A 263 11.14 -13.51 3.03
C ASN A 263 9.81 -14.24 3.13
N PHE A 264 8.84 -13.78 2.34
CA PHE A 264 7.48 -14.30 2.38
C PHE A 264 7.45 -15.80 2.05
N GLY A 265 8.25 -16.27 1.10
CA GLY A 265 8.31 -17.69 0.77
C GLY A 265 8.88 -18.54 1.90
N TYR A 266 9.98 -18.09 2.50
CA TYR A 266 10.71 -18.93 3.45
C TYR A 266 10.16 -18.89 4.88
N GLY A 267 9.37 -17.89 5.24
CA GLY A 267 8.73 -17.83 6.56
C GLY A 267 9.64 -17.27 7.65
N TYR A 268 10.58 -16.39 7.29
CA TYR A 268 11.52 -15.73 8.21
C TYR A 268 11.96 -14.37 7.68
N VAL A 269 12.75 -13.64 8.48
CA VAL A 269 13.35 -12.34 8.14
C VAL A 269 14.86 -12.49 7.90
N THR A 270 15.40 -11.79 6.90
CA THR A 270 16.85 -11.62 6.67
C THR A 270 17.26 -10.23 7.11
N SER A 271 18.42 -10.09 7.74
CA SER A 271 19.00 -8.79 8.08
C SER A 271 20.19 -8.45 7.20
N PHE A 272 20.27 -7.18 6.84
CA PHE A 272 21.29 -6.61 5.98
C PHE A 272 22.00 -5.48 6.70
N ARG A 273 23.33 -5.46 6.62
CA ARG A 273 24.15 -4.35 7.07
C ARG A 273 24.24 -3.31 5.96
N ILE A 274 24.01 -2.06 6.33
CA ILE A 274 24.18 -0.89 5.49
C ILE A 274 25.48 -0.19 5.94
N ASP A 275 26.49 -0.20 5.07
CA ASP A 275 27.78 0.46 5.31
C ASP A 275 28.06 1.44 4.15
N GLY A 276 27.64 2.69 4.33
CA GLY A 276 27.63 3.68 3.26
C GLY A 276 26.75 3.21 2.09
N ASN A 277 27.32 3.09 0.89
CA ASN A 277 26.59 2.62 -0.30
C ASN A 277 26.70 1.11 -0.51
N THR A 278 27.24 0.37 0.46
CA THR A 278 27.38 -1.08 0.39
C THR A 278 26.30 -1.74 1.24
N LEU A 279 25.63 -2.72 0.67
CA LEU A 279 24.74 -3.63 1.37
C LEU A 279 25.42 -5.01 1.48
N THR A 280 25.29 -5.64 2.64
CA THR A 280 25.73 -7.03 2.83
C THR A 280 24.71 -7.78 3.67
N VAL A 281 24.47 -9.06 3.35
CA VAL A 281 23.69 -9.94 4.23
C VAL A 281 24.46 -10.11 5.54
N ALA A 282 23.80 -9.82 6.65
CA ALA A 282 24.38 -10.01 7.98
C ALA A 282 23.89 -11.30 8.63
N LYS A 283 22.59 -11.58 8.56
CA LYS A 283 22.00 -12.84 8.99
C LYS A 283 20.90 -13.28 8.04
N ASP A 284 21.05 -14.50 7.54
CA ASP A 284 20.06 -15.19 6.72
C ASP A 284 20.02 -16.67 7.16
N PRO A 285 19.01 -17.07 7.95
CA PRO A 285 17.93 -16.24 8.47
C PRO A 285 18.38 -15.39 9.70
N ALA A 286 17.73 -14.25 9.93
CA ALA A 286 17.93 -13.40 11.11
C ALA A 286 17.16 -13.90 12.35
N CYS A 287 16.06 -14.62 12.15
CA CYS A 287 15.29 -15.32 13.18
C CYS A 287 14.99 -16.77 12.73
N PRO A 288 14.67 -17.70 13.64
CA PRO A 288 14.23 -19.04 13.25
C PRO A 288 13.01 -19.00 12.32
N LYS A 289 12.93 -19.95 11.38
CA LYS A 289 11.76 -20.11 10.51
C LYS A 289 10.51 -20.35 11.35
N VAL A 290 9.48 -19.53 11.13
CA VAL A 290 8.16 -19.73 11.73
C VAL A 290 7.39 -20.72 10.87
N PRO A 291 6.88 -21.84 11.44
CA PRO A 291 6.08 -22.79 10.68
C PRO A 291 4.73 -22.17 10.28
N GLY A 292 4.32 -22.39 9.04
CA GLY A 292 2.94 -22.12 8.61
C GLY A 292 1.98 -23.22 9.03
N ASP A 293 0.70 -23.05 8.68
CA ASP A 293 -0.38 -24.02 8.94
C ASP A 293 -0.32 -25.31 8.10
N GLY A 294 0.60 -25.35 7.12
CA GLY A 294 0.78 -26.47 6.20
C GLY A 294 -0.06 -26.39 4.93
N THR A 295 -0.97 -25.43 4.80
CA THR A 295 -1.90 -25.33 3.66
C THR A 295 -1.47 -24.30 2.64
N PHE A 296 -0.95 -23.14 3.09
CA PHE A 296 -0.48 -22.10 2.20
C PHE A 296 0.89 -22.43 1.59
N ARG A 297 1.02 -22.19 0.29
CA ARG A 297 2.27 -22.34 -0.46
C ARG A 297 2.66 -21.04 -1.15
N ALA A 298 3.92 -20.70 -1.00
CA ALA A 298 4.60 -19.62 -1.68
C ALA A 298 4.85 -19.94 -3.17
N LEU A 299 5.32 -18.97 -3.95
CA LEU A 299 5.57 -19.09 -5.39
C LEU A 299 6.59 -20.19 -5.74
N ASN A 300 7.54 -20.44 -4.85
CA ASN A 300 8.51 -21.54 -4.97
C ASN A 300 7.98 -22.90 -4.45
N GLY A 301 6.71 -22.99 -4.05
CA GLY A 301 6.04 -24.19 -3.54
C GLY A 301 6.31 -24.50 -2.07
N THR A 302 7.14 -23.72 -1.39
CA THR A 302 7.44 -23.94 0.03
C THR A 302 6.24 -23.60 0.91
N VAL A 303 6.08 -24.34 2.02
CA VAL A 303 5.11 -24.00 3.06
C VAL A 303 5.60 -22.75 3.78
N SER A 304 4.75 -21.73 3.81
CA SER A 304 5.04 -20.44 4.41
C SER A 304 4.10 -20.11 5.58
N SER A 305 4.67 -19.44 6.58
CA SER A 305 3.93 -18.76 7.66
C SER A 305 3.33 -17.42 7.22
N GLY A 306 3.53 -17.05 5.95
CA GLY A 306 3.07 -15.83 5.31
C GLY A 306 3.59 -14.59 6.00
N PRO A 307 4.90 -14.42 6.28
CA PRO A 307 5.35 -13.22 6.96
C PRO A 307 5.07 -12.01 6.08
N GLY A 308 4.19 -11.12 6.55
CA GLY A 308 3.76 -9.92 5.84
C GLY A 308 3.81 -8.76 6.81
N ASP A 309 4.25 -7.61 6.33
CA ASP A 309 4.46 -6.36 7.05
C ASP A 309 5.32 -6.42 8.33
N ASN A 310 6.07 -5.36 8.59
CA ASN A 310 6.88 -5.28 9.78
C ASN A 310 7.02 -3.84 10.27
N TRP A 311 7.20 -3.71 11.58
CA TRP A 311 7.39 -2.42 12.22
C TRP A 311 8.59 -2.47 13.15
N LEU A 312 9.57 -1.61 12.88
CA LEU A 312 10.71 -1.41 13.76
C LEU A 312 10.43 -0.19 14.64
N CYS A 313 10.57 -0.37 15.96
CA CYS A 313 10.34 0.73 16.89
C CYS A 313 11.33 1.89 16.63
N PRO A 314 10.98 3.15 16.98
CA PRO A 314 11.82 4.32 16.71
C PRO A 314 13.21 4.33 17.39
N THR A 315 13.45 3.42 18.33
CA THR A 315 14.78 3.24 18.94
C THR A 315 15.66 2.25 18.17
N GLY A 316 15.08 1.48 17.25
CA GLY A 316 15.71 0.38 16.55
C GLY A 316 15.93 -0.88 17.39
N ALA A 317 15.48 -0.91 18.65
CA ALA A 317 15.76 -2.00 19.58
C ALA A 317 14.86 -3.24 19.37
N TYR A 318 13.65 -3.04 18.86
CA TYR A 318 12.64 -4.07 18.68
C TYR A 318 11.99 -4.02 17.31
N LEU A 319 11.91 -5.16 16.64
CA LEU A 319 11.22 -5.40 15.38
C LEU A 319 9.98 -6.26 15.65
N TYR A 320 8.83 -5.84 15.14
CA TYR A 320 7.60 -6.61 15.17
C TYR A 320 7.30 -7.12 13.75
N GLN A 321 7.11 -8.42 13.62
CA GLN A 321 6.82 -9.08 12.34
C GLN A 321 5.52 -9.85 12.45
N LEU A 322 4.63 -9.60 11.49
CA LEU A 322 3.36 -10.28 11.38
C LEU A 322 3.50 -11.53 10.48
N TYR A 323 2.79 -12.60 10.83
CA TYR A 323 2.75 -13.91 10.17
C TYR A 323 1.29 -14.37 10.09
N PRO A 324 0.45 -13.82 9.19
CA PRO A 324 -0.99 -14.08 9.18
C PRO A 324 -1.36 -15.54 8.94
N ASN A 325 -0.57 -16.27 8.14
CA ASN A 325 -0.82 -17.71 7.91
C ASN A 325 -0.45 -18.57 9.14
N ALA A 326 0.43 -18.08 10.00
CA ALA A 326 0.70 -18.69 11.31
C ALA A 326 -0.20 -18.11 12.43
N SER A 327 -1.06 -17.12 12.15
CA SER A 327 -1.87 -16.40 13.15
C SER A 327 -1.03 -15.79 14.27
N LYS A 328 0.13 -15.22 13.93
CA LYS A 328 1.08 -14.68 14.91
C LYS A 328 1.53 -13.27 14.55
N LEU A 329 1.68 -12.45 15.58
CA LEU A 329 2.55 -11.28 15.60
C LEU A 329 3.69 -11.59 16.58
N ILE A 330 4.93 -11.46 16.13
CA ILE A 330 6.12 -11.76 16.94
C ILE A 330 6.95 -10.50 17.10
N GLY A 331 7.30 -10.16 18.34
CA GLY A 331 8.25 -9.12 18.67
C GLY A 331 9.64 -9.72 18.90
N TYR A 332 10.63 -9.13 18.24
CA TYR A 332 12.04 -9.53 18.29
C TYR A 332 12.89 -8.39 18.85
N ALA A 333 13.82 -8.71 19.73
CA ALA A 333 14.91 -7.81 20.11
C ALA A 333 16.04 -7.87 19.08
N VAL A 334 16.42 -6.71 18.55
CA VAL A 334 17.49 -6.56 17.57
C VAL A 334 18.84 -6.67 18.24
N ARG A 335 19.66 -7.63 17.78
CA ARG A 335 21.01 -7.86 18.29
C ARG A 335 22.05 -6.99 17.57
N PRO A 336 23.19 -6.70 18.20
CA PRO A 336 24.25 -5.88 17.60
C PRO A 336 24.86 -6.45 16.31
N ASP A 337 24.65 -7.74 16.03
CA ASP A 337 25.11 -8.42 14.81
C ASP A 337 23.99 -8.59 13.75
N GLY A 338 22.81 -8.02 13.99
CA GLY A 338 21.66 -8.11 13.10
C GLY A 338 20.79 -9.35 13.32
N ALA A 339 21.09 -10.23 14.28
CA ALA A 339 20.19 -11.30 14.65
C ALA A 339 18.94 -10.78 15.39
N LEU A 340 17.87 -11.57 15.36
CA LEU A 340 16.57 -11.26 15.95
C LEU A 340 16.21 -12.34 16.97
N ASP A 341 16.19 -11.95 18.24
CA ASP A 341 15.80 -12.84 19.34
C ASP A 341 14.34 -12.58 19.70
N GLU A 342 13.49 -13.62 19.64
CA GLU A 342 12.08 -13.50 20.04
C GLU A 342 11.98 -13.08 21.51
N VAL A 343 11.18 -12.06 21.78
CA VAL A 343 10.88 -11.57 23.13
C VAL A 343 9.40 -11.64 23.50
N THR A 344 8.52 -11.67 22.50
CA THR A 344 7.08 -11.82 22.70
C THR A 344 6.41 -12.38 21.44
N SER A 345 5.28 -13.06 21.63
CA SER A 345 4.40 -13.49 20.55
C SER A 345 2.95 -13.41 21.00
N VAL A 346 2.08 -12.87 20.12
CA VAL A 346 0.64 -12.80 20.34
C VAL A 346 -0.11 -13.43 19.17
N THR A 347 -1.26 -14.02 19.47
CA THR A 347 -2.16 -14.57 18.45
C THR A 347 -2.88 -13.45 17.74
N THR A 348 -2.88 -13.50 16.41
CA THR A 348 -3.69 -12.61 15.56
C THR A 348 -4.80 -13.40 14.88
N PRO A 349 -5.88 -12.74 14.41
CA PRO A 349 -6.85 -13.41 13.55
C PRO A 349 -6.18 -14.00 12.29
N TYR A 350 -6.61 -15.17 11.86
CA TYR A 350 -6.01 -15.90 10.74
C TYR A 350 -6.26 -15.16 9.42
N GLN A 351 -5.18 -14.88 8.66
CA GLN A 351 -5.21 -14.23 7.33
C GLN A 351 -6.05 -12.94 7.24
N SER A 352 -6.20 -12.22 8.35
CA SER A 352 -7.00 -10.99 8.42
C SER A 352 -6.17 -9.70 8.55
N PRO A 353 -5.04 -9.68 9.27
CA PRO A 353 -4.21 -8.47 9.35
C PRO A 353 -3.61 -8.12 7.97
N GLN A 354 -3.96 -6.94 7.44
CA GLN A 354 -3.47 -6.45 6.14
C GLN A 354 -2.17 -5.63 6.26
N GLY A 355 -1.85 -5.13 7.45
CA GLY A 355 -0.65 -4.34 7.69
C GLY A 355 -0.37 -4.15 9.18
N LEU A 356 0.78 -3.55 9.47
CA LEU A 356 1.29 -3.34 10.81
C LEU A 356 1.92 -1.95 10.93
N THR A 357 1.53 -1.20 11.95
CA THR A 357 2.24 0.00 12.39
C THR A 357 2.25 0.03 13.91
N GLY A 358 3.12 0.85 14.51
CA GLY A 358 3.25 0.90 15.95
C GLY A 358 3.38 2.31 16.50
N PHE A 359 2.89 2.47 17.72
CA PHE A 359 2.92 3.69 18.49
C PHE A 359 3.89 3.53 19.66
N TRP A 360 4.87 4.43 19.78
CA TRP A 360 5.85 4.43 20.87
C TRP A 360 5.76 5.73 21.66
N ALA A 361 5.12 5.69 22.84
CA ALA A 361 5.03 6.84 23.74
C ALA A 361 6.34 7.12 24.51
N GLY A 362 7.31 6.20 24.45
CA GLY A 362 8.49 6.19 25.32
C GLY A 362 8.14 6.00 26.80
N PRO A 363 9.16 5.80 27.67
CA PRO A 363 8.92 5.84 29.10
C PRO A 363 8.45 7.24 29.52
N PRO A 364 7.56 7.37 30.52
CA PRO A 364 7.06 8.66 30.97
C PRO A 364 8.23 9.58 31.30
N ARG A 365 8.27 10.76 30.66
CA ARG A 365 9.28 11.78 30.97
C ARG A 365 9.23 12.06 32.48
N ARG A 366 10.33 11.81 33.19
CA ARG A 366 10.46 12.25 34.59
C ARG A 366 10.11 13.74 34.64
N PRO A 367 9.21 14.18 35.55
CA PRO A 367 8.91 15.58 35.67
C PRO A 367 10.21 16.34 35.95
N ALA A 368 10.47 17.38 35.17
CA ALA A 368 11.63 18.25 35.38
C ALA A 368 11.68 18.65 36.86
N PRO A 369 12.86 18.62 37.51
CA PRO A 369 12.96 19.01 38.91
C PRO A 369 12.40 20.42 39.05
N ARG A 370 11.35 20.56 39.85
CA ARG A 370 10.73 21.86 40.14
C ARG A 370 11.83 22.78 40.68
N HIS A 371 12.18 23.82 39.91
CA HIS A 371 13.01 24.90 40.41
C HIS A 371 12.32 25.50 41.64
N ARG A 372 12.95 25.33 42.81
CA ARG A 372 12.57 26.08 44.00
C ARG A 372 12.93 27.55 43.75
N PRO A 373 12.00 28.52 43.91
CA PRO A 373 12.34 29.91 43.81
C PRO A 373 13.04 30.40 45.09
N GLY A 374 14.16 31.12 44.90
CA GLY A 374 14.63 32.13 45.85
C GLY A 374 15.80 31.75 46.75
N ALA A 375 17.00 32.20 46.39
CA ALA A 375 17.97 32.73 47.34
C ALA A 375 18.63 33.98 46.72
N PRO A 376 18.82 35.08 47.47
CA PRO A 376 19.09 36.40 46.90
C PRO A 376 20.55 36.58 46.47
N GLU A 377 20.73 37.36 45.40
CA GLU A 377 22.02 37.86 44.93
C GLU A 377 22.71 38.72 46.00
N SER A 378 23.97 38.42 46.29
CA SER A 378 24.85 39.33 47.03
C SER A 378 25.71 40.14 46.05
N THR A 379 25.48 41.44 46.08
CA THR A 379 26.21 42.52 45.40
C THR A 379 27.69 42.61 45.80
N GLY A 380 28.58 42.93 44.86
CA GLY A 380 29.91 43.48 45.16
C GLY A 380 30.91 43.48 44.00
N ALA A 381 30.98 44.58 43.25
CA ALA A 381 32.10 44.93 42.33
C ALA A 381 33.19 45.73 43.11
N PRO A 382 34.29 46.27 42.51
CA PRO A 382 35.00 46.02 41.24
C PRO A 382 36.55 45.88 41.42
N GLY A 383 37.28 45.45 40.38
CA GLY A 383 38.76 45.48 40.38
C GLY A 383 39.39 45.28 39.00
N ARG A 384 40.19 46.25 38.57
CA ARG A 384 40.75 46.45 37.20
C ARG A 384 42.27 46.09 37.21
N PRO A 385 43.08 46.33 36.14
CA PRO A 385 43.73 45.30 35.30
C PRO A 385 45.29 45.33 35.27
N VAL A 386 45.97 44.22 34.99
CA VAL A 386 47.36 44.10 34.42
C VAL A 386 47.51 42.63 33.93
N GLY A 387 48.14 42.20 32.83
CA GLY A 387 48.97 42.79 31.78
C GLY A 387 50.05 41.77 31.35
N GLY A 388 50.18 41.52 30.03
CA GLY A 388 51.34 40.88 29.34
C GLY A 388 51.40 39.34 29.35
N GLY A 389 51.77 38.61 28.29
CA GLY A 389 52.23 38.95 26.94
C GLY A 389 52.89 37.72 26.27
N HIS A 390 52.68 37.59 24.95
CA HIS A 390 53.46 36.82 23.93
C HIS A 390 53.49 35.28 24.03
N GLY A 391 53.42 34.49 22.93
CA GLY A 391 53.38 34.79 21.50
C GLY A 391 53.46 33.50 20.65
N HIS A 392 53.35 33.70 19.34
CA HIS A 392 53.46 32.76 18.20
C HIS A 392 52.23 31.95 17.78
N ARG A 393 51.93 31.79 16.49
CA ARG A 393 51.94 32.61 15.26
C ARG A 393 51.35 31.66 14.20
N ARG A 394 50.34 32.11 13.45
CA ARG A 394 49.86 31.47 12.21
C ARG A 394 50.88 31.64 11.08
N PRO A 395 50.69 30.94 9.95
CA PRO A 395 50.55 31.68 8.71
C PRO A 395 49.31 31.27 7.89
N ALA A 396 48.95 32.16 6.97
CA ALA A 396 47.76 32.13 6.13
C ALA A 396 48.16 32.14 4.64
N VAL A 397 47.29 31.52 3.82
CA VAL A 397 46.87 31.84 2.43
C VAL A 397 47.95 32.09 1.35
N THR A 398 47.78 31.43 0.21
CA THR A 398 48.30 31.93 -1.08
C THR A 398 47.27 31.71 -2.19
N VAL A 399 46.79 32.84 -2.73
CA VAL A 399 46.16 32.98 -4.04
C VAL A 399 47.25 33.48 -4.99
N ALA A 400 47.35 32.93 -6.19
CA ALA A 400 48.21 33.47 -7.24
C ALA A 400 47.45 33.55 -8.57
N GLN A 401 47.24 34.78 -9.03
CA GLN A 401 47.04 35.13 -10.44
C GLN A 401 48.34 35.76 -10.96
N ARG A 402 48.73 35.44 -12.20
CA ARG A 402 49.57 36.30 -13.05
C ARG A 402 49.24 36.08 -14.54
N THR A 403 49.00 37.21 -15.20
CA THR A 403 49.09 37.56 -16.62
C THR A 403 50.46 37.19 -17.23
N GLY A 404 50.75 37.03 -18.52
CA GLY A 404 50.11 37.21 -19.83
C GLY A 404 51.21 37.07 -20.94
N GLU A 405 50.82 37.04 -22.23
CA GLU A 405 51.66 37.01 -23.48
C GLU A 405 52.29 35.63 -23.86
N GLY A 406 52.32 35.12 -25.10
CA GLY A 406 51.92 35.54 -26.44
C GLY A 406 52.60 34.60 -27.50
N LEU A 407 52.03 34.55 -28.72
CA LEU A 407 52.60 34.08 -30.02
C LEU A 407 52.77 32.57 -30.34
N GLU A 408 51.96 32.05 -31.27
CA GLU A 408 52.30 31.70 -32.67
C GLU A 408 51.48 30.52 -33.22
N ALA A 409 51.01 30.73 -34.45
CA ALA A 409 50.19 29.83 -35.24
C ALA A 409 51.06 28.89 -36.09
N VAL A 410 50.58 27.68 -36.38
CA VAL A 410 50.89 27.01 -37.65
C VAL A 410 49.63 26.42 -38.25
N LEU A 411 49.36 26.93 -39.45
CA LEU A 411 48.34 26.58 -40.42
C LEU A 411 48.50 25.14 -40.94
N HIS A 412 47.38 24.49 -41.28
CA HIS A 412 47.25 23.78 -42.55
C HIS A 412 45.87 24.05 -43.16
N GLU A 413 45.90 24.92 -44.17
CA GLU A 413 44.96 25.10 -45.28
C GLU A 413 44.76 23.76 -46.02
N ARG A 414 43.59 23.36 -46.53
CA ARG A 414 42.87 23.78 -47.76
C ARG A 414 41.83 22.66 -48.03
N HIS A 415 40.64 22.81 -48.60
CA HIS A 415 40.26 23.58 -49.78
C HIS A 415 38.73 23.77 -49.82
N GLN A 416 38.32 24.98 -50.19
CA GLN A 416 36.95 25.35 -50.56
C GLN A 416 36.55 24.74 -51.91
N ARG A 417 35.26 24.41 -52.09
CA ARG A 417 34.51 24.75 -53.32
C ARG A 417 33.12 25.27 -52.96
N ARG A 418 32.86 26.50 -53.43
CA ARG A 418 31.57 27.18 -53.42
C ARG A 418 30.56 26.47 -54.32
N GLY A 419 29.32 26.37 -53.84
CA GLY A 419 28.12 26.14 -54.60
C GLY A 419 26.98 26.96 -53.98
N GLN A 420 26.25 27.66 -54.82
CA GLN A 420 25.33 28.76 -54.55
C GLN A 420 23.99 28.27 -53.95
N MET A 421 23.45 28.96 -52.94
CA MET A 421 22.11 28.68 -52.38
C MET A 421 20.99 29.05 -53.37
N PRO A 422 19.97 28.19 -53.53
CA PRO A 422 18.61 28.61 -53.83
C PRO A 422 17.77 28.64 -52.55
N LYS A 423 17.07 29.76 -52.31
CA LYS A 423 16.02 29.85 -51.29
C LYS A 423 14.88 28.90 -51.66
N ARG A 424 14.45 28.02 -50.73
CA ARG A 424 13.09 27.45 -50.74
C ARG A 424 12.62 27.21 -49.31
N GLY A 425 11.78 28.12 -48.83
CA GLY A 425 10.67 27.73 -47.98
C GLY A 425 9.62 27.10 -48.89
N ARG A 426 9.47 25.78 -48.80
CA ARG A 426 8.28 25.00 -49.20
C ARG A 426 8.51 23.58 -48.68
N HIS A 427 7.82 23.23 -47.60
CA HIS A 427 7.83 21.87 -47.04
C HIS A 427 6.96 20.97 -47.93
N GLU A 428 7.30 19.68 -48.04
CA GLU A 428 6.61 18.64 -48.85
C GLU A 428 5.18 18.29 -48.36
N SER A 429 4.48 19.22 -47.71
CA SER A 429 3.11 19.05 -47.21
C SER A 429 2.09 19.96 -47.90
N GLU A 430 2.47 20.71 -48.94
CA GLU A 430 1.55 21.57 -49.71
C GLU A 430 0.90 20.87 -50.93
N ASP A 431 1.19 19.60 -51.19
CA ASP A 431 0.61 18.84 -52.33
C ASP A 431 -0.21 17.60 -51.85
N LEU A 432 -1.06 17.77 -50.82
CA LEU A 432 -1.97 16.72 -50.31
C LEU A 432 -3.46 17.11 -50.38
N GLU A 433 -3.86 17.94 -51.33
CA GLU A 433 -5.29 18.26 -51.57
C GLU A 433 -6.02 17.19 -52.43
N ASP A 434 -5.32 16.16 -52.94
CA ASP A 434 -5.88 15.19 -53.90
C ASP A 434 -6.31 13.83 -53.29
N TYR A 435 -6.41 13.71 -51.96
CA TYR A 435 -6.87 12.49 -51.27
C TYR A 435 -8.09 12.69 -50.36
N GLU A 436 -8.82 13.80 -50.50
CA GLU A 436 -10.07 13.99 -49.77
C GLU A 436 -11.19 13.16 -50.42
N VAL A 437 -11.76 12.24 -49.63
CA VAL A 437 -12.97 11.50 -50.02
C VAL A 437 -14.15 12.42 -49.73
N LEU A 438 -14.81 12.89 -50.80
CA LEU A 438 -15.93 13.82 -50.71
C LEU A 438 -17.13 13.17 -50.02
N ASP A 439 -17.81 13.94 -49.18
CA ASP A 439 -19.00 13.49 -48.45
C ASP A 439 -20.28 13.55 -49.32
N SER A 440 -21.39 13.10 -48.74
CA SER A 440 -22.71 13.14 -49.39
C SER A 440 -23.27 14.56 -49.53
N ALA A 441 -22.71 15.55 -48.82
CA ALA A 441 -23.09 16.96 -48.95
C ALA A 441 -22.46 17.61 -50.19
N ASP A 442 -21.27 17.17 -50.58
CA ASP A 442 -20.56 17.62 -51.80
C ASP A 442 -20.95 16.85 -53.06
N THR A 443 -21.32 15.56 -52.93
CA THR A 443 -21.67 14.71 -54.09
C THR A 443 -23.16 14.70 -54.42
N LEU A 444 -24.03 15.20 -53.53
CA LEU A 444 -25.51 15.23 -53.65
C LEU A 444 -26.18 13.87 -53.92
N ASP A 445 -25.44 12.76 -53.78
CA ASP A 445 -25.94 11.40 -53.85
C ASP A 445 -26.01 10.80 -52.43
N GLY A 446 -27.22 10.50 -51.97
CA GLY A 446 -27.48 9.87 -50.65
C GLY A 446 -28.23 10.77 -49.65
N PRO A 447 -28.70 10.22 -48.52
CA PRO A 447 -29.36 10.99 -47.46
C PRO A 447 -28.36 11.94 -46.77
N PRO A 448 -28.75 13.19 -46.40
CA PRO A 448 -27.85 14.10 -45.69
C PRO A 448 -27.42 13.54 -44.34
N GLY A 449 -26.10 13.49 -44.09
CA GLY A 449 -25.52 13.04 -42.82
C GLY A 449 -25.02 11.60 -42.77
N ASP A 450 -25.01 10.89 -43.90
CA ASP A 450 -24.35 9.58 -44.03
C ASP A 450 -22.88 9.82 -44.42
N ASP A 451 -21.99 9.96 -43.42
CA ASP A 451 -20.55 9.92 -43.63
C ASP A 451 -20.11 8.45 -43.82
N PRO A 452 -19.48 8.09 -44.96
CA PRO A 452 -18.98 6.74 -45.20
C PRO A 452 -17.90 6.28 -44.19
N LEU A 453 -17.31 7.18 -43.40
CA LEU A 453 -16.36 6.85 -42.32
C LEU A 453 -17.04 6.55 -40.97
N ASP A 454 -18.34 6.82 -40.80
CA ASP A 454 -19.05 6.70 -39.53
C ASP A 454 -19.80 5.38 -39.32
N ARG A 455 -19.81 4.46 -40.31
CA ARG A 455 -20.48 3.16 -40.16
C ARG A 455 -19.55 2.08 -39.62
N GLY A 456 -19.21 2.21 -38.33
CA GLY A 456 -18.69 1.12 -37.51
C GLY A 456 -19.71 0.65 -36.48
N VAL A 457 -20.38 -0.49 -36.71
CA VAL A 457 -21.06 -1.19 -35.61
C VAL A 457 -19.99 -1.93 -34.83
N VAL A 458 -19.70 -1.47 -33.62
CA VAL A 458 -18.86 -2.19 -32.65
C VAL A 458 -19.77 -3.10 -31.82
N PRO A 459 -19.81 -4.42 -32.08
CA PRO A 459 -20.51 -5.31 -31.17
C PRO A 459 -19.81 -5.29 -29.80
N PRO A 460 -20.56 -5.41 -28.70
CA PRO A 460 -19.99 -5.41 -27.36
C PRO A 460 -18.91 -6.50 -27.23
N GLN A 461 -17.74 -6.13 -26.70
CA GLN A 461 -16.57 -7.02 -26.54
C GLN A 461 -16.75 -8.10 -25.45
N ARG A 462 -17.98 -8.27 -24.95
CA ARG A 462 -18.38 -9.32 -24.03
C ARG A 462 -19.78 -9.81 -24.37
N TRP A 463 -19.98 -11.11 -24.18
CA TRP A 463 -21.26 -11.77 -24.42
C TRP A 463 -22.37 -11.16 -23.54
N SER A 464 -23.55 -10.97 -24.13
CA SER A 464 -24.79 -10.60 -23.41
C SER A 464 -25.99 -11.32 -24.03
N VAL A 465 -27.06 -11.48 -23.25
CA VAL A 465 -28.29 -12.19 -23.64
C VAL A 465 -28.95 -11.57 -24.89
N ALA A 466 -28.72 -10.29 -25.17
CA ALA A 466 -29.21 -9.59 -26.36
C ALA A 466 -28.52 -10.03 -27.67
N ILE A 467 -27.47 -10.85 -27.59
CA ILE A 467 -26.70 -11.38 -28.74
C ILE A 467 -27.16 -12.82 -29.10
N ALA A 468 -28.17 -13.34 -28.40
CA ALA A 468 -28.79 -14.63 -28.72
C ALA A 468 -29.62 -14.55 -30.01
N TYR A 469 -29.69 -15.67 -30.75
CA TYR A 469 -30.47 -15.81 -31.98
C TYR A 469 -31.97 -15.53 -31.72
N GLY A 470 -32.61 -14.65 -32.51
CA GLY A 470 -34.03 -14.30 -32.36
C GLY A 470 -34.31 -12.86 -31.91
N THR A 471 -33.29 -12.00 -31.87
CA THR A 471 -33.41 -10.58 -31.47
C THR A 471 -33.60 -9.63 -32.66
N THR A 472 -33.45 -10.10 -33.90
CA THR A 472 -33.77 -9.35 -35.12
C THR A 472 -35.10 -9.78 -35.75
N ALA A 473 -35.79 -8.86 -36.43
CA ALA A 473 -37.09 -9.13 -37.06
C ALA A 473 -37.04 -10.29 -38.09
N SER A 474 -35.92 -10.42 -38.82
CA SER A 474 -35.70 -11.52 -39.76
C SER A 474 -35.45 -12.88 -39.10
N GLU A 475 -34.85 -12.90 -37.91
CA GLU A 475 -34.59 -14.15 -37.17
C GLU A 475 -35.83 -14.66 -36.46
N GLN A 476 -36.72 -13.75 -36.01
CA GLN A 476 -38.03 -14.09 -35.45
C GLN A 476 -38.94 -14.74 -36.49
N GLU A 477 -38.87 -14.33 -37.76
CA GLU A 477 -39.61 -14.97 -38.85
C GLU A 477 -39.04 -16.34 -39.26
N ALA A 478 -37.76 -16.60 -38.99
CA ALA A 478 -37.05 -17.83 -39.37
C ALA A 478 -36.88 -18.84 -38.20
N GLY A 479 -37.43 -18.56 -37.02
CA GLY A 479 -37.34 -19.41 -35.84
C GLY A 479 -38.21 -20.68 -35.94
N SER A 480 -37.70 -21.81 -35.41
CA SER A 480 -38.48 -23.07 -35.28
C SER A 480 -38.75 -23.37 -33.81
N LEU A 481 -39.92 -23.93 -33.50
CA LEU A 481 -40.37 -24.19 -32.13
C LEU A 481 -39.41 -25.11 -31.35
N ASP A 482 -38.86 -26.12 -32.03
CA ASP A 482 -37.90 -27.07 -31.44
C ASP A 482 -36.63 -26.39 -30.92
N ARG A 483 -36.23 -25.27 -31.53
CA ARG A 483 -35.04 -24.51 -31.13
C ARG A 483 -35.31 -23.64 -29.89
N LEU A 484 -36.55 -23.20 -29.68
CA LEU A 484 -36.96 -22.47 -28.48
C LEU A 484 -37.05 -23.40 -27.26
N SER A 485 -37.62 -24.60 -27.43
CA SER A 485 -37.71 -25.58 -26.34
C SER A 485 -36.35 -26.11 -25.88
N ALA A 486 -35.33 -26.12 -26.73
CA ALA A 486 -33.97 -26.51 -26.35
C ALA A 486 -33.21 -25.45 -25.54
N ALA A 487 -33.71 -24.21 -25.49
CA ALA A 487 -33.10 -23.09 -24.79
C ALA A 487 -33.77 -22.77 -23.43
N GLU A 488 -34.85 -23.48 -23.08
CA GLU A 488 -35.47 -23.37 -21.76
C GLU A 488 -34.61 -24.12 -20.72
N GLU A 489 -34.11 -23.43 -19.71
CA GLU A 489 -33.56 -24.06 -18.52
C GLU A 489 -34.70 -24.46 -17.56
N PRO A 490 -34.65 -25.65 -16.94
CA PRO A 490 -35.69 -26.06 -16.00
C PRO A 490 -35.70 -25.18 -14.76
N ASP A 491 -36.89 -24.77 -14.32
CA ASP A 491 -37.08 -23.98 -13.10
C ASP A 491 -36.51 -24.71 -11.87
N VAL A 492 -35.78 -23.98 -11.03
CA VAL A 492 -35.22 -24.49 -9.78
C VAL A 492 -36.33 -24.52 -8.73
N THR A 493 -36.96 -25.68 -8.52
CA THR A 493 -37.81 -25.90 -7.35
C THR A 493 -36.91 -26.18 -6.15
N ALA A 494 -37.02 -25.36 -5.10
CA ALA A 494 -36.44 -25.70 -3.81
C ALA A 494 -37.22 -26.88 -3.22
N ASP A 495 -36.56 -28.03 -3.03
CA ASP A 495 -37.08 -29.12 -2.20
C ASP A 495 -37.12 -28.62 -0.75
N LEU A 496 -38.22 -27.96 -0.39
CA LEU A 496 -38.62 -27.74 0.98
C LEU A 496 -39.49 -28.93 1.37
N ASP A 497 -39.07 -29.65 2.40
CA ASP A 497 -39.93 -30.61 3.08
C ASP A 497 -41.24 -29.91 3.45
N ASP A 498 -42.34 -30.35 2.82
CA ASP A 498 -43.71 -29.98 3.14
C ASP A 498 -44.00 -30.41 4.58
N ASP A 499 -43.98 -29.46 5.52
CA ASP A 499 -44.88 -29.42 6.67
C ASP A 499 -44.79 -28.03 7.31
N GLU A 500 -45.93 -27.33 7.35
CA GLU A 500 -46.20 -26.04 8.03
C GLU A 500 -46.25 -24.77 7.14
N ALA A 501 -47.15 -24.79 6.15
CA ALA A 501 -47.66 -23.58 5.50
C ALA A 501 -48.83 -22.97 6.32
N GLY A 502 -48.58 -21.85 7.00
CA GLY A 502 -49.60 -20.95 7.54
C GLY A 502 -49.83 -19.77 6.59
N GLU A 503 -51.09 -19.59 6.17
CA GLU A 503 -51.59 -18.59 5.22
C GLU A 503 -51.20 -17.13 5.58
N PHE A 504 -50.79 -16.33 4.58
CA PHE A 504 -50.84 -14.87 4.66
C PHE A 504 -51.66 -14.33 3.47
N ALA A 505 -52.87 -13.87 3.78
CA ALA A 505 -53.79 -13.20 2.87
C ALA A 505 -53.55 -11.68 2.92
N TRP A 506 -53.56 -11.03 1.75
CA TRP A 506 -53.42 -9.57 1.60
C TRP A 506 -54.77 -8.87 1.82
N ASP A 507 -54.82 -7.92 2.76
CA ASP A 507 -56.01 -7.10 3.04
C ASP A 507 -55.97 -5.79 2.24
N GLU A 508 -57.05 -5.47 1.53
CA GLU A 508 -57.21 -4.33 0.62
C GLU A 508 -57.61 -3.01 1.32
N ASN A 509 -57.64 -2.95 2.67
CA ASN A 509 -58.08 -1.76 3.42
C ASN A 509 -56.99 -1.07 4.28
N VAL A 510 -55.72 -1.12 3.87
CA VAL A 510 -54.63 -0.41 4.56
C VAL A 510 -54.80 1.12 4.41
N THR A 511 -54.78 1.85 5.52
CA THR A 511 -55.01 3.31 5.56
C THR A 511 -53.75 4.13 5.27
N GLU A 512 -53.88 5.41 4.86
CA GLU A 512 -52.74 6.31 4.51
C GLU A 512 -51.70 6.47 5.66
N ALA A 513 -52.10 6.26 6.91
CA ALA A 513 -51.18 6.28 8.05
C ALA A 513 -50.29 5.02 8.15
N GLU A 514 -50.71 3.90 7.53
CA GLU A 514 -49.95 2.65 7.49
C GLU A 514 -49.07 2.55 6.22
N THR A 515 -49.44 3.24 5.13
CA THR A 515 -48.59 3.40 3.94
C THR A 515 -47.37 4.30 4.20
N SER A 516 -47.47 5.25 5.15
CA SER A 516 -46.36 6.11 5.55
C SER A 516 -45.24 5.39 6.35
N ARG A 517 -45.42 4.10 6.68
CA ARG A 517 -44.36 3.26 7.27
C ARG A 517 -43.52 2.53 6.20
N TYR A 518 -43.99 2.51 4.96
CA TYR A 518 -43.35 1.82 3.84
C TYR A 518 -42.73 2.76 2.79
N MET A 519 -42.89 4.08 2.93
CA MET A 519 -42.27 5.10 2.09
C MET A 519 -41.56 6.15 2.96
N GLY A 520 -40.72 5.69 3.89
CA GLY A 520 -39.83 6.52 4.68
C GLY A 520 -38.49 6.69 3.96
N GLU A 521 -38.18 7.93 3.63
CA GLU A 521 -36.90 8.49 3.16
C GLU A 521 -35.68 7.58 3.35
N ASP A 522 -34.98 7.32 2.24
CA ASP A 522 -33.74 6.55 2.17
C ASP A 522 -32.57 7.37 2.77
N VAL A 523 -32.67 7.66 4.07
CA VAL A 523 -31.54 8.06 4.90
C VAL A 523 -31.00 6.77 5.47
N SER A 524 -30.18 6.09 4.67
CA SER A 524 -29.32 5.03 5.16
C SER A 524 -28.42 5.61 6.25
N ASP A 525 -28.77 5.36 7.51
CA ASP A 525 -27.91 5.64 8.65
C ASP A 525 -26.53 5.01 8.38
N PRO A 526 -25.41 5.75 8.51
CA PRO A 526 -24.09 5.20 8.24
C PRO A 526 -23.82 4.04 9.18
N ARG A 527 -23.73 2.82 8.61
CA ARG A 527 -23.42 1.60 9.35
C ARG A 527 -21.92 1.58 9.66
N ALA A 528 -21.59 1.97 10.89
CA ALA A 528 -20.38 1.55 11.58
C ALA A 528 -20.80 0.67 12.76
N GLY A 529 -20.14 -0.48 12.96
CA GLY A 529 -20.38 -1.34 14.11
C GLY A 529 -20.25 -0.55 15.42
N ARG A 530 -21.35 -0.41 16.16
CA ARG A 530 -21.41 0.38 17.39
C ARG A 530 -21.23 -0.53 18.61
N LEU A 531 -20.16 -0.31 19.38
CA LEU A 531 -20.06 -0.85 20.75
C LEU A 531 -20.87 0.04 21.72
N VAL A 532 -21.90 -0.51 22.36
CA VAL A 532 -22.69 0.20 23.39
C VAL A 532 -22.33 -0.33 24.77
N PRO A 533 -21.97 0.52 25.75
CA PRO A 533 -21.82 0.11 27.14
C PRO A 533 -23.18 -0.29 27.72
N ALA A 534 -23.21 -1.39 28.48
CA ALA A 534 -24.43 -1.88 29.11
C ALA A 534 -24.91 -0.89 30.19
N TYR A 535 -25.88 -0.03 29.88
CA TYR A 535 -26.77 0.52 30.90
C TYR A 535 -27.91 -0.47 31.09
N THR A 536 -27.94 -1.11 32.26
CA THR A 536 -29.08 -1.91 32.68
C THR A 536 -29.87 -1.06 33.67
N ASP A 537 -30.98 -0.49 33.21
CA ASP A 537 -32.05 -0.06 34.12
C ASP A 537 -32.79 -1.34 34.56
N LEU A 538 -32.42 -1.86 35.72
CA LEU A 538 -33.22 -2.84 36.45
C LEU A 538 -33.78 -2.16 37.69
N TYR A 539 -35.10 -1.99 37.72
CA TYR A 539 -35.84 -1.63 38.93
C TYR A 539 -35.80 -2.79 39.92
N GLU A 540 -35.66 -2.43 41.20
CA GLU A 540 -35.47 -3.28 42.38
C GLU A 540 -36.65 -4.22 42.69
N GLU A 541 -36.33 -5.38 43.29
CA GLU A 541 -36.87 -5.74 44.60
C GLU A 541 -35.91 -6.71 45.34
N GLY A 542 -35.33 -6.28 46.48
CA GLY A 542 -34.81 -7.17 47.53
C GLY A 542 -33.30 -7.23 47.78
N ASP A 543 -32.81 -6.35 48.66
CA ASP A 543 -31.69 -6.44 49.63
C ASP A 543 -30.52 -7.43 49.40
N ALA A 544 -29.37 -6.93 48.92
CA ALA A 544 -28.05 -7.00 49.57
C ALA A 544 -26.91 -6.56 48.62
N TYR A 545 -26.10 -5.58 49.05
CA TYR A 545 -24.95 -5.05 48.32
C TYR A 545 -23.75 -6.02 48.29
N LEU A 546 -23.24 -6.32 47.09
CA LEU A 546 -21.83 -6.65 46.84
C LEU A 546 -21.40 -5.93 45.54
N VAL A 547 -20.57 -4.89 45.69
CA VAL A 547 -19.89 -4.24 44.56
C VAL A 547 -18.75 -5.15 44.12
N VAL A 548 -18.98 -5.94 43.07
CA VAL A 548 -17.90 -6.51 42.26
C VAL A 548 -17.78 -5.63 41.02
N ARG A 549 -16.65 -4.92 40.91
CA ARG A 549 -16.21 -4.34 39.63
C ARG A 549 -15.90 -5.52 38.73
N ASP A 550 -16.73 -5.74 37.72
CA ASP A 550 -16.43 -6.70 36.67
C ASP A 550 -16.44 -6.01 35.30
N GLU A 551 -15.54 -6.52 34.48
CA GLU A 551 -14.90 -5.87 33.36
C GLU A 551 -15.75 -5.95 32.08
N LEU A 552 -15.65 -4.93 31.23
CA LEU A 552 -15.63 -5.04 29.76
C LEU A 552 -16.48 -6.14 29.08
N VAL A 553 -17.81 -6.13 29.26
CA VAL A 553 -18.71 -6.91 28.39
C VAL A 553 -19.58 -5.97 27.55
N ALA A 554 -19.27 -5.88 26.25
CA ALA A 554 -20.15 -5.34 25.23
C ALA A 554 -20.86 -6.50 24.51
N ARG A 555 -22.13 -6.31 24.11
CA ARG A 555 -22.93 -7.30 23.38
C ARG A 555 -23.33 -6.72 22.03
N ASP A 556 -23.29 -7.55 21.00
CA ASP A 556 -23.68 -7.20 19.63
C ASP A 556 -25.20 -7.01 19.52
N ALA A 557 -25.64 -6.01 18.76
CA ALA A 557 -27.03 -5.66 18.54
C ALA A 557 -27.31 -5.55 17.03
N GLY A 558 -27.11 -6.64 16.31
CA GLY A 558 -27.61 -6.88 14.95
C GLY A 558 -28.81 -7.85 14.98
N VAL A 559 -29.72 -7.73 14.01
CA VAL A 559 -31.06 -8.36 14.06
C VAL A 559 -31.07 -9.90 13.98
N ASP A 560 -29.93 -10.57 13.74
CA ASP A 560 -29.88 -12.02 13.50
C ASP A 560 -28.97 -12.84 14.43
N GLY A 561 -28.59 -12.35 15.62
CA GLY A 561 -28.12 -13.20 16.74
C GLY A 561 -27.04 -14.26 16.45
N GLY A 562 -26.26 -14.12 15.37
CA GLY A 562 -25.32 -15.10 14.86
C GLY A 562 -24.04 -14.40 14.43
N GLY A 563 -22.96 -14.65 15.17
CA GLY A 563 -21.70 -13.90 15.07
C GLY A 563 -21.13 -13.81 13.66
N ALA A 564 -21.19 -12.61 13.08
CA ALA A 564 -20.26 -12.18 12.05
C ALA A 564 -18.95 -11.81 12.76
N SER A 565 -17.93 -12.65 12.60
CA SER A 565 -16.57 -12.36 13.09
C SER A 565 -16.03 -11.12 12.37
N ALA A 566 -15.69 -10.10 13.15
CA ALA A 566 -15.05 -8.86 12.76
C ALA A 566 -13.97 -9.04 11.68
N GLU A 567 -14.20 -8.44 10.51
CA GLU A 567 -13.19 -8.18 9.49
C GLU A 567 -12.66 -6.75 9.64
N GLU A 568 -12.14 -6.41 10.83
CA GLU A 568 -11.56 -5.09 11.12
C GLU A 568 -10.35 -5.26 12.04
N ALA A 569 -9.31 -4.44 11.84
CA ALA A 569 -7.98 -4.60 12.44
C ALA A 569 -8.03 -4.90 13.95
N ALA A 570 -7.51 -6.06 14.35
CA ALA A 570 -7.33 -6.39 15.76
C ALA A 570 -6.20 -5.53 16.34
N ILE A 571 -6.56 -4.57 17.20
CA ILE A 571 -5.61 -3.70 17.92
C ILE A 571 -5.22 -4.38 19.24
N HIS A 572 -3.93 -4.68 19.41
CA HIS A 572 -3.39 -5.21 20.67
C HIS A 572 -2.57 -4.14 21.39
N VAL A 573 -2.90 -3.87 22.66
CA VAL A 573 -2.08 -3.05 23.56
C VAL A 573 -1.16 -3.98 24.34
N VAL A 574 0.14 -3.93 24.09
CA VAL A 574 1.16 -4.62 24.90
C VAL A 574 1.63 -3.65 25.98
N SER A 575 1.44 -4.01 27.26
CA SER A 575 1.95 -3.25 28.40
C SER A 575 3.24 -3.87 28.94
N ASP A 576 4.14 -3.03 29.44
CA ASP A 576 5.52 -3.37 29.83
C ASP A 576 5.68 -3.99 31.24
N ASP A 577 4.63 -4.53 31.85
CA ASP A 577 4.72 -5.07 33.22
C ASP A 577 4.82 -6.60 33.24
N ALA A 578 5.97 -7.12 32.80
CA ALA A 578 6.43 -8.45 33.15
C ALA A 578 7.82 -8.36 33.80
N GLY A 579 7.85 -7.91 35.06
CA GLY A 579 9.08 -7.77 35.83
C GLY A 579 8.90 -7.81 37.34
N SER A 580 9.16 -8.99 37.91
CA SER A 580 9.53 -9.27 39.31
C SER A 580 8.44 -9.44 40.38
N SER A 581 8.25 -10.69 40.83
CA SER A 581 8.15 -10.98 42.26
C SER A 581 8.72 -12.37 42.59
N SER A 582 9.75 -12.34 43.45
CA SER A 582 10.21 -13.33 44.47
C SER A 582 10.02 -14.83 44.21
N GLY A 583 11.05 -15.68 44.31
CA GLY A 583 11.92 -15.81 45.50
C GLY A 583 11.37 -16.94 46.38
N GLY A 584 12.13 -18.03 46.51
CA GLY A 584 11.68 -19.37 46.88
C GLY A 584 11.06 -19.58 48.27
N ARG A 585 10.42 -20.76 48.40
CA ARG A 585 10.14 -21.42 49.67
C ARG A 585 10.53 -22.90 49.56
N GLU A 586 11.42 -23.30 50.46
CA GLU A 586 11.72 -24.68 50.82
C GLU A 586 10.46 -25.40 51.32
N GLU A 587 10.23 -26.62 50.84
CA GLU A 587 9.37 -27.60 51.51
C GLU A 587 10.23 -28.47 52.43
N ASP A 588 10.09 -28.23 53.74
CA ASP A 588 10.37 -29.23 54.76
C ASP A 588 9.33 -30.36 54.65
N ARG A 589 9.80 -31.58 54.38
CA ARG A 589 9.03 -32.80 54.63
C ARG A 589 9.38 -33.33 56.02
N ALA A 590 8.41 -33.28 56.91
CA ALA A 590 8.27 -34.22 58.01
C ALA A 590 7.12 -35.19 57.68
N ASP A 591 7.36 -36.45 58.01
CA ASP A 591 6.53 -37.67 57.94
C ASP A 591 6.40 -38.41 56.59
#